data_AF-A0A8S2DJ97-F1
#
_entry.id   AF-A0A8S2DJ97-F1
#
_cell.length_a   1.000
_cell.length_b   1.000
_cell.length_c   1.000
_cell.angle_alpha   90.00
_cell.angle_beta   90.00
_cell.angle_gamma   90.00
#
_symmetry.space_group_name_H-M   'P 1'
#
loop_
_entity.id
_entity.type
_entity.pdbx_description
1 polymer ?
#
loop_
_entity_poly.entity_id
_entity_poly.type
_entity_poly.pdbx_seq_one_letter_code
_entity_poly.pdbx_strand_id
1 'polypeptide(L)'
;MRPLKLPDVVPSNLRTSVIKALTDNIVANDNHLTTGSVGTAALFPVLSDAGYHDLAMTVATQTTYPSFGFMFNNGVQNATTNWETFHALLKGVGGTDSLNRHMFDSIGAWFYRYLAGVQLNGFAEDIAVRPRLTVLLRNMEAEVHTINGPILVAWQRHTDDKAVTYDVTIPNSLHSIITFEPVQPTARCMSIVESGVLIWY
;
A
#
# COMPACT_ATOMS: atom_id res chain seq x y z
N MET A 1 -11.15 -1.01 -13.81
CA MET A 1 -9.97 -1.20 -12.93
C MET A 1 -9.09 -2.37 -13.33
N ARG A 2 -9.59 -3.62 -13.46
CA ARG A 2 -8.77 -4.77 -13.93
C ARG A 2 -7.89 -4.53 -15.17
N PRO A 3 -8.37 -3.87 -16.26
CA PRO A 3 -7.53 -3.71 -17.45
C PRO A 3 -6.27 -2.87 -17.19
N LEU A 4 -6.27 -1.98 -16.18
CA LEU A 4 -5.08 -1.21 -15.82
C LEU A 4 -3.97 -2.03 -15.15
N LYS A 5 -4.33 -3.15 -14.50
CA LYS A 5 -3.38 -4.03 -13.81
C LYS A 5 -2.78 -5.10 -14.72
N LEU A 6 -3.49 -5.46 -15.79
CA LEU A 6 -3.00 -6.40 -16.78
C LEU A 6 -2.08 -5.67 -17.78
N PRO A 7 -0.89 -6.22 -18.08
CA PRO A 7 -0.02 -5.65 -19.10
C PRO A 7 -0.72 -5.66 -20.46
N ASP A 8 -0.48 -4.62 -21.25
CA ASP A 8 -0.89 -4.51 -22.66
C ASP A 8 -2.40 -4.57 -22.98
N VAL A 9 -3.28 -4.54 -21.97
CA VAL A 9 -4.74 -4.50 -22.19
C VAL A 9 -5.24 -3.08 -22.46
N VAL A 10 -4.73 -2.09 -21.72
CA VAL A 10 -5.03 -0.67 -22.00
C VAL A 10 -3.92 -0.12 -22.88
N PRO A 11 -4.22 0.33 -24.12
CA PRO A 11 -3.25 0.98 -24.98
C PRO A 11 -2.54 2.13 -24.26
N SER A 12 -1.24 2.27 -24.49
CA SER A 12 -0.40 3.26 -23.78
C SER A 12 -0.94 4.69 -23.89
N ASN A 13 -1.46 5.08 -25.05
CA ASN A 13 -2.09 6.37 -25.30
C ASN A 13 -3.41 6.60 -24.54
N LEU A 14 -4.07 5.54 -24.07
CA LEU A 14 -5.30 5.61 -23.28
C LEU A 14 -5.06 5.41 -21.79
N ARG A 15 -3.84 5.01 -21.38
CA ARG A 15 -3.58 4.66 -19.98
C ARG A 15 -3.85 5.83 -19.04
N THR A 16 -3.39 7.03 -19.39
CA THR A 16 -3.60 8.24 -18.58
C THR A 16 -5.07 8.59 -18.43
N SER A 17 -5.87 8.51 -19.50
CA SER A 17 -7.30 8.82 -19.43
C SER A 17 -8.08 7.80 -18.62
N VAL A 18 -7.71 6.51 -18.71
CA VAL A 18 -8.35 5.44 -17.91
C VAL A 18 -7.98 5.55 -16.42
N ILE A 19 -6.73 5.91 -16.09
CA ILE A 19 -6.33 6.20 -14.70
C ILE A 19 -7.13 7.40 -14.18
N LYS A 20 -7.24 8.48 -14.96
CA LYS A 20 -8.02 9.65 -14.57
C LYS A 20 -9.49 9.30 -14.31
N ALA A 21 -10.12 8.52 -15.19
CA ALA A 21 -11.50 8.08 -15.00
C ALA A 21 -11.68 7.24 -13.72
N LEU A 22 -10.68 6.41 -13.38
CA LEU A 22 -10.67 5.66 -12.13
C LEU A 22 -10.58 6.59 -10.92
N THR A 23 -9.64 7.54 -10.90
CA THR A 23 -9.46 8.46 -9.77
C THR A 23 -10.66 9.39 -9.61
N ASP A 24 -11.21 9.91 -10.71
CA ASP A 24 -12.42 10.73 -10.70
C ASP A 24 -13.61 9.95 -10.12
N ASN A 25 -13.76 8.66 -10.46
CA ASN A 25 -14.82 7.81 -9.90
C ASN A 25 -14.68 7.63 -8.39
N ILE A 26 -13.47 7.42 -7.89
CA ILE A 26 -13.21 7.27 -6.44
C ILE A 26 -13.56 8.58 -5.71
N VAL A 27 -13.11 9.72 -6.23
CA VAL A 27 -13.39 11.03 -5.64
C VAL A 27 -14.89 11.34 -5.67
N ALA A 28 -15.59 11.00 -6.75
CA ALA A 28 -17.03 11.16 -6.87
C ALA A 28 -17.84 10.25 -5.92
N ASN A 29 -17.20 9.23 -5.33
CA ASN A 29 -17.78 8.37 -4.29
C ASN A 29 -17.16 8.68 -2.91
N ASP A 30 -16.80 9.95 -2.66
CA ASP A 30 -16.26 10.42 -1.38
C ASP A 30 -15.03 9.62 -0.89
N ASN A 31 -14.18 9.22 -1.84
CA ASN A 31 -13.01 8.38 -1.62
C ASN A 31 -13.32 6.98 -1.08
N HIS A 32 -14.48 6.42 -1.41
CA HIS A 32 -14.82 5.03 -1.12
C HIS A 32 -14.44 4.10 -2.27
N LEU A 33 -14.12 2.86 -1.92
CA LEU A 33 -14.01 1.79 -2.89
C LEU A 33 -15.40 1.40 -3.41
N THR A 34 -15.52 1.20 -4.72
CA THR A 34 -16.75 0.75 -5.38
C THR A 34 -16.62 -0.68 -5.93
N THR A 35 -15.60 -1.41 -5.48
CA THR A 35 -15.20 -2.71 -6.02
C THR A 35 -15.52 -3.89 -5.10
N GLY A 36 -15.83 -5.03 -5.70
CA GLY A 36 -15.71 -6.33 -5.04
C GLY A 36 -14.26 -6.78 -4.89
N SER A 37 -14.04 -7.92 -4.22
CA SER A 37 -12.71 -8.45 -3.84
C SER A 37 -11.65 -8.41 -4.93
N VAL A 38 -11.96 -8.91 -6.13
CA VAL A 38 -10.98 -8.93 -7.24
C VAL A 38 -10.63 -7.52 -7.74
N GLY A 39 -11.58 -6.59 -7.69
CA GLY A 39 -11.31 -5.19 -8.01
C GLY A 39 -10.44 -4.57 -6.93
N THR A 40 -10.77 -4.78 -5.66
CA THR A 40 -10.02 -4.26 -4.52
C THR A 40 -8.56 -4.74 -4.52
N ALA A 41 -8.32 -6.01 -4.88
CA ALA A 41 -6.97 -6.55 -5.03
C ALA A 41 -6.13 -5.83 -6.10
N ALA A 42 -6.76 -5.27 -7.13
CA ALA A 42 -6.09 -4.48 -8.16
C ALA A 42 -6.04 -2.97 -7.82
N LEU A 43 -7.00 -2.46 -7.04
CA LEU A 43 -7.21 -1.03 -6.79
C LEU A 43 -5.96 -0.36 -6.21
N PHE A 44 -5.54 -0.78 -5.03
CA PHE A 44 -4.45 -0.12 -4.30
C PHE A 44 -3.11 -0.20 -5.04
N PRO A 45 -2.72 -1.36 -5.63
CA PRO A 45 -1.56 -1.42 -6.50
C PRO A 45 -1.64 -0.47 -7.70
N VAL A 46 -2.76 -0.43 -8.42
CA VAL A 46 -2.93 0.43 -9.61
C VAL A 46 -2.79 1.91 -9.24
N LEU A 47 -3.43 2.34 -8.15
CA LEU A 47 -3.32 3.73 -7.68
C LEU A 47 -1.87 4.08 -7.31
N SER A 48 -1.20 3.20 -6.57
CA SER A 48 0.18 3.45 -6.12
C SER A 48 1.18 3.42 -7.28
N ASP A 49 1.03 2.48 -8.21
CA ASP A 49 1.82 2.40 -9.45
C ASP A 49 1.63 3.66 -10.32
N ALA A 50 0.42 4.23 -10.32
CA ALA A 50 0.06 5.42 -11.10
C ALA A 50 0.41 6.76 -10.43
N GLY A 51 1.06 6.76 -9.26
CA GLY A 51 1.43 7.98 -8.53
C GLY A 51 0.32 8.55 -7.64
N TYR A 52 -0.79 7.84 -7.45
CA TYR A 52 -1.92 8.21 -6.58
C TYR A 52 -1.87 7.46 -5.24
N HIS A 53 -0.68 7.32 -4.65
CA HIS A 53 -0.50 6.57 -3.40
C HIS A 53 -1.24 7.19 -2.22
N ASP A 54 -1.27 8.52 -2.10
CA ASP A 54 -2.05 9.21 -1.06
C ASP A 54 -3.56 8.98 -1.18
N LEU A 55 -4.09 8.88 -2.40
CA LEU A 55 -5.48 8.50 -2.62
C LEU A 55 -5.73 7.04 -2.21
N ALA A 56 -4.79 6.15 -2.52
CA ALA A 56 -4.87 4.74 -2.09
C ALA A 56 -4.90 4.63 -0.56
N MET A 57 -4.06 5.39 0.14
CA MET A 57 -4.08 5.49 1.61
C MET A 57 -5.41 6.06 2.13
N THR A 58 -5.92 7.14 1.50
CA THR A 58 -7.21 7.74 1.88
C THR A 58 -8.36 6.73 1.81
N VAL A 59 -8.44 5.97 0.72
CA VAL A 59 -9.43 4.89 0.54
C VAL A 59 -9.24 3.79 1.58
N ALA A 60 -7.99 3.38 1.85
CA ALA A 60 -7.66 2.35 2.82
C ALA A 60 -8.06 2.73 4.27
N THR A 61 -7.95 4.02 4.61
CA THR A 61 -8.23 4.55 5.95
C THR A 61 -9.65 5.07 6.13
N GLN A 62 -10.51 4.97 5.11
CA GLN A 62 -11.90 5.41 5.21
C GLN A 62 -12.64 4.64 6.30
N THR A 63 -13.51 5.30 7.05
CA THR A 63 -14.24 4.73 8.19
C THR A 63 -15.74 4.63 7.96
N THR A 64 -16.28 5.29 6.93
CA THR A 64 -17.69 5.19 6.55
C THR A 64 -17.94 4.12 5.50
N TYR A 65 -19.20 3.64 5.42
CA TYR A 65 -19.58 2.59 4.50
C TYR A 65 -19.47 3.03 3.03
N PRO A 66 -18.94 2.19 2.11
CA PRO A 66 -18.26 0.92 2.34
C PRO A 66 -16.74 1.09 2.55
N SER A 67 -16.18 0.52 3.63
CA SER A 67 -14.73 0.55 3.87
C SER A 67 -14.25 -0.50 4.87
N PHE A 68 -12.93 -0.71 4.94
CA PHE A 68 -12.30 -1.53 5.99
C PHE A 68 -12.48 -0.90 7.38
N GLY A 69 -12.36 0.42 7.50
CA GLY A 69 -12.61 1.12 8.76
C GLY A 69 -14.07 1.02 9.23
N PHE A 70 -15.03 0.91 8.31
CA PHE A 70 -16.43 0.65 8.61
C PHE A 70 -16.64 -0.75 9.19
N MET A 71 -15.95 -1.76 8.65
CA MET A 71 -15.95 -3.11 9.24
C MET A 71 -15.35 -3.07 10.65
N PHE A 72 -14.19 -2.43 10.80
CA PHE A 72 -13.48 -2.34 12.07
C PHE A 72 -14.30 -1.64 13.16
N ASN A 73 -14.96 -0.53 12.84
CA ASN A 73 -15.78 0.26 13.76
C ASN A 73 -17.30 0.06 13.53
N ASN A 74 -17.72 -1.15 13.15
CA ASN A 74 -19.12 -1.39 12.84
C ASN A 74 -20.02 -1.27 14.09
N GLY A 75 -21.19 -0.65 13.93
CA GLY A 75 -22.10 -0.37 15.05
C GLY A 75 -22.75 -1.58 15.72
N VAL A 76 -22.69 -2.77 15.11
CA VAL A 76 -23.20 -4.03 15.71
C VAL A 76 -22.08 -4.79 16.43
N GLN A 77 -20.97 -5.00 15.74
CA GLN A 77 -19.79 -5.68 16.27
C GLN A 77 -18.54 -5.27 15.48
N ASN A 78 -17.48 -4.89 16.18
CA ASN A 78 -16.19 -4.61 15.56
C ASN A 78 -15.61 -5.85 14.87
N ALA A 79 -15.13 -5.68 13.63
CA ALA A 79 -14.43 -6.73 12.91
C ALA A 79 -13.05 -7.00 13.53
N THR A 80 -12.79 -8.27 13.85
CA THR A 80 -11.44 -8.78 14.19
C THR A 80 -10.82 -9.60 13.05
N THR A 81 -11.59 -9.84 11.99
CA THR A 81 -11.24 -10.55 10.76
C THR A 81 -11.89 -9.83 9.58
N ASN A 82 -11.40 -10.02 8.36
CA ASN A 82 -12.08 -9.49 7.17
C ASN A 82 -13.40 -10.25 6.94
N TRP A 83 -14.45 -9.51 6.59
CA TRP A 83 -15.78 -10.07 6.31
C TRP A 83 -15.96 -10.31 4.82
N GLU A 84 -16.90 -11.18 4.47
CA GLU A 84 -17.23 -11.50 3.07
C GLU A 84 -17.79 -10.29 2.31
N THR A 85 -18.54 -9.44 2.99
CA THR A 85 -19.08 -8.20 2.42
C THR A 85 -18.94 -7.04 3.41
N PHE A 86 -18.79 -5.81 2.89
CA PHE A 86 -18.81 -4.60 3.72
C PHE A 86 -20.16 -4.36 4.42
N HIS A 87 -21.22 -5.09 4.04
CA HIS A 87 -22.57 -4.92 4.58
C HIS A 87 -23.04 -6.10 5.45
N ALA A 88 -22.14 -7.03 5.80
CA ALA A 88 -22.50 -8.30 6.45
C ALA A 88 -23.41 -8.14 7.69
N LEU A 89 -23.24 -7.06 8.46
CA LEU A 89 -24.03 -6.77 9.65
C LEU A 89 -25.02 -5.61 9.51
N LEU A 90 -25.22 -5.03 8.31
CA LEU A 90 -26.21 -3.96 8.12
C LEU A 90 -27.65 -4.42 8.41
N LYS A 91 -27.92 -5.73 8.30
CA LYS A 91 -29.23 -6.34 8.61
C LYS A 91 -29.30 -6.93 10.03
N GLY A 92 -28.29 -6.69 10.87
CA GLY A 92 -28.17 -7.28 12.20
C GLY A 92 -27.51 -8.67 12.19
N VAL A 93 -27.45 -9.28 13.38
CA VAL A 93 -26.84 -10.59 13.61
C VAL A 93 -27.72 -11.69 12.98
N GLY A 94 -27.09 -12.68 12.34
CA GLY A 94 -27.79 -13.82 11.71
C GLY A 94 -27.93 -13.73 10.18
N GLY A 95 -27.22 -12.80 9.53
CA GLY A 95 -27.05 -12.80 8.08
C GLY A 95 -26.31 -14.04 7.57
N THR A 96 -26.39 -14.29 6.26
CA THR A 96 -25.72 -15.42 5.59
C THR A 96 -24.24 -15.15 5.27
N ASP A 97 -23.82 -13.88 5.33
CA ASP A 97 -22.46 -13.47 4.99
C ASP A 97 -21.47 -13.93 6.06
N SER A 98 -20.35 -14.48 5.64
CA SER A 98 -19.28 -14.88 6.57
C SER A 98 -18.56 -13.66 7.16
N LEU A 99 -18.33 -13.68 8.47
CA LEU A 99 -17.51 -12.66 9.16
C LEU A 99 -16.01 -13.03 9.19
N ASN A 100 -15.59 -14.09 8.51
CA ASN A 100 -14.18 -14.50 8.46
C ASN A 100 -13.83 -15.03 7.06
N ARG A 101 -13.57 -14.10 6.14
CA ARG A 101 -13.35 -14.38 4.72
C ARG A 101 -12.17 -13.58 4.18
N HIS A 102 -11.18 -14.29 3.65
CA HIS A 102 -9.92 -13.74 3.17
C HIS A 102 -9.99 -12.94 1.86
N MET A 103 -11.19 -12.76 1.27
CA MET A 103 -11.32 -12.22 -0.08
C MET A 103 -10.81 -10.77 -0.22
N PHE A 104 -10.82 -10.00 0.88
CA PHE A 104 -10.33 -8.63 0.89
C PHE A 104 -8.91 -8.48 1.48
N ASP A 105 -8.26 -9.58 1.88
CA ASP A 105 -6.94 -9.59 2.55
C ASP A 105 -5.80 -9.05 1.67
N SER A 106 -6.05 -8.90 0.36
CA SER A 106 -5.12 -8.30 -0.59
C SER A 106 -4.57 -6.92 -0.17
N ILE A 107 -5.28 -6.19 0.69
CA ILE A 107 -4.79 -4.92 1.26
C ILE A 107 -3.54 -5.13 2.14
N GLY A 108 -3.43 -6.27 2.83
CA GLY A 108 -2.25 -6.61 3.62
C GLY A 108 -1.00 -6.71 2.74
N ALA A 109 -1.10 -7.40 1.61
CA ALA A 109 0.00 -7.47 0.64
C ALA A 109 0.38 -6.08 0.08
N TRP A 110 -0.60 -5.17 -0.04
CA TRP A 110 -0.33 -3.80 -0.46
C TRP A 110 0.49 -3.01 0.57
N PHE A 111 0.22 -3.17 1.88
CA PHE A 111 1.05 -2.54 2.92
C PHE A 111 2.53 -2.93 2.79
N TYR A 112 2.84 -4.23 2.66
CA TYR A 112 4.23 -4.66 2.52
C TYR A 112 4.86 -4.24 1.19
N ARG A 113 4.13 -4.36 0.07
CA ARG A 113 4.69 -4.14 -1.27
C ARG A 113 4.82 -2.66 -1.66
N TYR A 114 4.01 -1.80 -1.07
CA TYR A 114 3.93 -0.39 -1.44
C TYR A 114 4.28 0.54 -0.29
N LEU A 115 3.67 0.36 0.89
CA LEU A 115 3.95 1.23 2.02
C LEU A 115 5.38 0.97 2.55
N ALA A 116 5.71 -0.31 2.82
CA ALA A 116 7.08 -0.73 3.10
C ALA A 116 7.93 -0.87 1.83
N GLY A 117 7.29 -1.09 0.67
CA GLY A 117 7.98 -1.11 -0.60
C GLY A 117 8.81 -2.37 -0.88
N VAL A 118 8.62 -3.44 -0.10
CA VAL A 118 9.38 -4.68 -0.24
C VAL A 118 8.83 -5.48 -1.42
N GLN A 119 9.66 -5.66 -2.44
CA GLN A 119 9.37 -6.46 -3.61
C GLN A 119 10.41 -7.59 -3.72
N LEU A 120 9.90 -8.82 -3.73
CA LEU A 120 10.71 -10.01 -3.81
C LEU A 120 10.50 -10.65 -5.18
N ASN A 121 11.59 -11.05 -5.83
CA ASN A 121 11.55 -11.90 -7.02
C ASN A 121 12.10 -13.29 -6.66
N GLY A 122 11.51 -14.33 -7.24
CA GLY A 122 11.88 -15.72 -6.95
C GLY A 122 11.81 -16.04 -5.46
N PHE A 123 12.82 -16.75 -4.95
CA PHE A 123 12.97 -17.08 -3.53
C PHE A 123 13.80 -16.02 -2.78
N ALA A 124 13.51 -14.73 -3.00
CA ALA A 124 14.26 -13.59 -2.45
C ALA A 124 15.74 -13.55 -2.88
N GLU A 125 16.01 -13.95 -4.13
CA GLU A 125 17.33 -13.83 -4.76
C GLU A 125 17.64 -12.38 -5.12
N ASP A 126 16.62 -11.71 -5.70
CA ASP A 126 16.62 -10.28 -6.00
C ASP A 126 15.59 -9.57 -5.11
N ILE A 127 16.08 -8.57 -4.38
CA ILE A 127 15.26 -7.75 -3.49
C ILE A 127 15.21 -6.32 -4.03
N ALA A 128 14.02 -5.79 -4.21
CA ALA A 128 13.83 -4.37 -4.46
C ALA A 128 13.07 -3.74 -3.29
N VAL A 129 13.63 -2.69 -2.70
CA VAL A 129 12.99 -1.93 -1.62
C VAL A 129 12.70 -0.53 -2.14
N ARG A 130 11.41 -0.22 -2.31
CA ARG A 130 10.94 1.10 -2.73
C ARG A 130 9.75 1.56 -1.89
N PRO A 131 10.00 2.08 -0.67
CA PRO A 131 8.93 2.57 0.19
C PRO A 131 8.21 3.72 -0.51
N ARG A 132 6.88 3.73 -0.43
CA ARG A 132 6.05 4.84 -0.91
C ARG A 132 5.65 5.69 0.27
N LEU A 133 6.08 6.94 0.26
CA LEU A 133 5.68 7.88 1.29
C LEU A 133 4.24 8.31 1.08
N THR A 134 3.53 8.54 2.18
CA THR A 134 2.24 9.22 2.20
C THR A 134 2.29 10.38 3.17
N VAL A 135 1.48 11.40 2.94
CA VAL A 135 1.30 12.51 3.89
C VAL A 135 0.45 12.13 5.10
N LEU A 136 -0.30 11.01 5.01
CA LEU A 136 -1.21 10.55 6.05
C LEU A 136 -0.50 9.80 7.20
N LEU A 137 0.77 9.44 7.02
CA LEU A 137 1.56 8.73 8.02
C LEU A 137 2.87 9.49 8.29
N ARG A 138 3.25 9.53 9.57
CA ARG A 138 4.51 10.14 10.03
C ARG A 138 5.67 9.14 10.00
N ASN A 139 5.38 7.88 10.26
CA ASN A 139 6.35 6.79 10.23
C ASN A 139 5.65 5.48 9.84
N MET A 140 6.47 4.49 9.50
CA MET A 140 6.06 3.10 9.30
C MET A 140 7.26 2.20 9.56
N GLU A 141 6.99 1.03 10.13
CA GLU A 141 7.95 -0.06 10.29
C GLU A 141 7.33 -1.35 9.78
N ALA A 142 8.11 -2.16 9.08
CA ALA A 142 7.71 -3.47 8.59
C ALA A 142 8.88 -4.45 8.62
N GLU A 143 8.56 -5.69 8.95
CA GLU A 143 9.48 -6.83 8.92
C GLU A 143 8.91 -7.91 8.00
N VAL A 144 9.72 -8.38 7.05
CA VAL A 144 9.37 -9.46 6.12
C VAL A 144 10.38 -10.59 6.27
N HIS A 145 9.92 -11.76 6.70
CA HIS A 145 10.77 -12.94 6.85
C HIS A 145 10.92 -13.65 5.51
N THR A 146 12.17 -13.79 5.05
CA THR A 146 12.53 -14.53 3.84
C THR A 146 13.40 -15.73 4.17
N ILE A 147 13.66 -16.59 3.18
CA ILE A 147 14.60 -17.71 3.31
C ILE A 147 16.03 -17.26 3.63
N ASN A 148 16.40 -16.03 3.22
CA ASN A 148 17.73 -15.48 3.44
C ASN A 148 17.85 -14.70 4.76
N GLY A 149 16.74 -14.56 5.51
CA GLY A 149 16.66 -13.78 6.74
C GLY A 149 15.60 -12.67 6.69
N PRO A 150 15.48 -11.88 7.76
CA PRO A 150 14.51 -10.80 7.84
C PRO A 150 14.94 -9.59 7.01
N ILE A 151 13.97 -8.99 6.32
CA ILE A 151 14.09 -7.65 5.72
C ILE A 151 13.34 -6.70 6.65
N LEU A 152 14.03 -5.69 7.15
CA LEU A 152 13.44 -4.64 7.98
C LEU A 152 13.39 -3.36 7.15
N VAL A 153 12.24 -2.69 7.13
CA VAL A 153 12.09 -1.39 6.50
C VAL A 153 11.40 -0.47 7.48
N ALA A 154 12.03 0.67 7.75
CA ALA A 154 11.44 1.76 8.48
C ALA A 154 11.65 3.08 7.73
N TRP A 155 10.67 3.96 7.83
CA TRP A 155 10.87 5.36 7.46
C TRP A 155 10.16 6.27 8.42
N GLN A 156 10.72 7.47 8.60
CA GLN A 156 10.19 8.48 9.50
C GLN A 156 10.35 9.87 8.90
N ARG A 157 9.23 10.59 8.76
CA ARG A 157 9.22 12.01 8.45
C ARG A 157 9.63 12.80 9.68
N HIS A 158 10.53 13.76 9.50
CA HIS A 158 10.92 14.70 10.54
C HIS A 158 9.77 15.67 10.85
N THR A 159 9.79 16.27 12.04
CA THR A 159 8.70 17.12 12.55
C THR A 159 8.44 18.36 11.70
N ASP A 160 9.44 18.81 10.93
CA ASP A 160 9.35 19.97 10.04
C ASP A 160 8.90 19.63 8.61
N ASP A 161 8.63 18.34 8.33
CA ASP A 161 8.25 17.80 7.03
C ASP A 161 9.25 18.06 5.88
N LYS A 162 10.48 18.49 6.20
CA LYS A 162 11.53 18.78 5.20
C LYS A 162 12.47 17.63 4.95
N ALA A 163 12.47 16.65 5.84
CA ALA A 163 13.35 15.49 5.76
C ALA A 163 12.60 14.20 6.09
N VAL A 164 13.12 13.10 5.55
CA VAL A 164 12.70 11.74 5.86
C VAL A 164 13.96 10.92 6.10
N THR A 165 13.96 10.13 7.16
CA THR A 165 14.99 9.12 7.39
C THR A 165 14.43 7.77 6.96
N TYR A 166 15.24 7.01 6.24
CA TYR A 166 14.95 5.62 5.90
C TYR A 166 15.97 4.73 6.61
N ASP A 167 15.49 3.64 7.21
CA ASP A 167 16.32 2.59 7.78
C ASP A 167 15.91 1.27 7.13
N VAL A 168 16.87 0.60 6.50
CA VAL A 168 16.61 -0.62 5.75
C VAL A 168 17.67 -1.64 6.11
N THR A 169 17.24 -2.79 6.63
CA THR A 169 18.08 -3.97 6.81
C THR A 169 17.70 -5.00 5.76
N ILE A 170 18.68 -5.42 4.97
CA ILE A 170 18.51 -6.49 3.98
C ILE A 170 19.48 -7.61 4.37
N PRO A 171 19.05 -8.88 4.37
CA PRO A 171 19.97 -9.99 4.56
C PRO A 171 20.98 -10.06 3.41
N ASN A 172 22.04 -10.84 3.58
CA ASN A 172 22.95 -11.16 2.49
C ASN A 172 22.15 -11.78 1.33
N SER A 173 21.96 -11.00 0.28
CA SER A 173 21.27 -11.37 -0.96
C SER A 173 22.27 -11.26 -2.11
N LEU A 174 21.95 -11.89 -3.25
CA LEU A 174 22.82 -11.80 -4.42
C LEU A 174 22.83 -10.38 -4.99
N HIS A 175 21.68 -9.73 -4.95
CA HIS A 175 21.52 -8.38 -5.48
C HIS A 175 20.32 -7.68 -4.84
N SER A 176 20.50 -6.40 -4.51
CA SER A 176 19.47 -5.56 -3.92
C SER A 176 19.46 -4.17 -4.51
N ILE A 177 18.28 -3.66 -4.85
CA ILE A 177 18.08 -2.27 -5.29
C ILE A 177 17.20 -1.56 -4.28
N ILE A 178 17.73 -0.49 -3.70
CA ILE A 178 16.97 0.37 -2.80
C ILE A 178 16.70 1.70 -3.51
N THR A 179 15.42 2.08 -3.59
CA THR A 179 14.98 3.33 -4.21
C THR A 179 14.15 4.12 -3.21
N PHE A 180 14.59 5.34 -2.91
CA PHE A 180 13.87 6.22 -2.01
C PHE A 180 13.15 7.32 -2.78
N GLU A 181 11.94 7.65 -2.35
CA GLU A 181 11.20 8.77 -2.92
C GLU A 181 11.59 10.07 -2.22
N PRO A 182 11.86 11.15 -2.97
CA PRO A 182 12.18 12.43 -2.38
C PRO A 182 10.94 12.98 -1.68
N VAL A 183 11.12 13.59 -0.50
CA VAL A 183 10.01 14.20 0.27
C VAL A 183 9.32 15.33 -0.52
N GLN A 184 10.04 15.97 -1.43
CA GLN A 184 9.56 16.96 -2.40
C GLN A 184 10.45 16.94 -3.65
N PRO A 185 10.00 17.42 -4.83
CA PRO A 185 10.77 17.31 -6.08
C PRO A 185 12.19 17.89 -6.05
N THR A 186 12.46 18.86 -5.19
CA THR A 186 13.78 19.51 -5.04
C THR A 186 14.63 18.89 -3.93
N ALA A 187 14.11 17.91 -3.18
CA ALA A 187 14.83 17.27 -2.12
C ALA A 187 16.04 16.51 -2.68
N ARG A 188 17.10 16.48 -1.89
CA ARG A 188 18.33 15.74 -2.19
C ARG A 188 18.60 14.78 -1.06
N CYS A 189 19.24 13.67 -1.38
CA CYS A 189 19.82 12.84 -0.34
C CYS A 189 20.86 13.70 0.42
N MET A 190 20.91 13.56 1.75
CA MET A 190 21.85 14.30 2.59
C MET A 190 23.06 13.44 2.99
N SER A 191 22.83 12.16 3.23
CA SER A 191 23.87 11.19 3.54
C SER A 191 23.36 9.78 3.35
N ILE A 192 24.28 8.84 3.13
CA ILE A 192 24.00 7.40 3.14
C ILE A 192 24.97 6.75 4.11
N VAL A 193 24.44 5.99 5.06
CA VAL A 193 25.22 5.22 6.04
C VAL A 193 24.92 3.74 5.84
N GLU A 194 25.96 2.95 5.65
CA GLU A 194 25.89 1.49 5.51
C GLU A 194 26.64 0.85 6.67
N SER A 195 25.96 0.02 7.47
CA SER A 195 26.57 -0.69 8.60
C SER A 195 27.35 0.22 9.57
N GLY A 196 26.86 1.45 9.78
CA GLY A 196 27.49 2.47 10.63
C GLY A 196 28.60 3.28 9.95
N VAL A 197 28.89 3.04 8.67
CA VAL A 197 29.92 3.75 7.89
C VAL A 197 29.25 4.72 6.91
N LEU A 198 29.66 6.00 6.93
CA LEU A 198 29.21 6.99 5.96
C LEU A 198 29.82 6.70 4.59
N ILE A 199 29.00 6.44 3.58
CA ILE A 199 29.45 6.11 2.22
C ILE A 199 29.15 7.20 1.18
N TRP A 200 28.27 8.16 1.51
CA TRP A 200 27.92 9.28 0.63
C TRP A 200 27.43 10.49 1.43
N TYR A 201 27.77 11.72 0.99
CA TYR A 201 27.37 13.01 1.58
C TYR A 201 27.43 14.15 0.55
#